data_AF-A0A4U7DQH9-F1
#
_entry.id   AF-A0A4U7DQH9-F1
#
_cell.length_a   1.000
_cell.length_b   1.000
_cell.length_c   1.000
_cell.angle_alpha   90.00
_cell.angle_beta   90.00
_cell.angle_gamma   90.00
#
_symmetry.space_group_name_H-M   'P 1'
#
loop_
_entity.id
_entity.type
_entity.pdbx_description
1 polymer ?
#
loop_
_entity_poly.entity_id
_entity_poly.type
_entity_poly.pdbx_seq_one_letter_code
_entity_poly.pdbx_strand_id
1 'polypeptide(L)' 'MSAGEYDRYERIRGVLAEADEPLTAREILALVEECDECEEIGSPHRVATVLGRRAERGEVEVIAGQPYRYRLKA' A
#
# COMPACT_ATOMS: atom_id res chain seq x y z
N MET A 1 5.41 -6.99 -15.38
CA MET A 1 5.48 -5.96 -14.33
C MET A 1 6.78 -5.21 -14.54
N SER A 2 6.78 -3.87 -14.56
CA SER A 2 8.04 -3.12 -14.55
C SER A 2 8.66 -3.21 -13.16
N ALA A 3 10.00 -3.18 -13.08
CA ALA A 3 10.73 -3.29 -11.82
C ALA A 3 10.26 -2.27 -10.76
N GLY A 4 9.94 -1.03 -11.19
CA GLY A 4 9.48 0.03 -10.28
C GLY A 4 8.11 -0.20 -9.64
N GLU A 5 7.24 -1.05 -10.20
CA GLU A 5 5.97 -1.38 -9.55
C GLU A 5 6.16 -2.43 -8.44
N TYR A 6 7.16 -3.31 -8.59
CA TYR A 6 7.49 -4.31 -7.58
C TYR A 6 8.11 -3.64 -6.34
N ASP A 7 9.08 -2.75 -6.56
CA ASP A 7 9.75 -1.97 -5.52
C ASP A 7 8.75 -1.12 -4.71
N ARG A 8 7.81 -0.45 -5.40
CA ARG A 8 6.74 0.28 -4.71
C ARG A 8 5.87 -0.61 -3.83
N TYR A 9 5.51 -1.79 -4.32
CA TYR A 9 4.67 -2.69 -3.53
C TYR A 9 5.42 -3.20 -2.31
N GLU A 10 6.71 -3.52 -2.43
CA GLU A 10 7.52 -3.98 -1.30
C GLU A 10 7.54 -2.95 -0.16
N ARG A 11 7.63 -1.66 -0.50
CA ARG A 11 7.55 -0.56 0.47
C ARG A 11 6.18 -0.46 1.13
N ILE A 12 5.11 -0.45 0.34
CA ILE A 12 3.73 -0.46 0.87
C ILE A 12 3.50 -1.70 1.75
N ARG A 13 4.02 -2.85 1.34
CA ARG A 13 3.92 -4.11 2.08
C ARG A 13 4.64 -4.01 3.42
N GLY A 14 5.82 -3.38 3.48
CA GLY A 14 6.53 -3.12 4.73
C GLY A 14 5.65 -2.37 5.73
N VAL A 15 5.10 -1.23 5.31
CA VAL A 15 4.17 -0.43 6.14
C VAL A 15 2.97 -1.26 6.60
N LEU A 16 2.34 -2.03 5.70
CA LEU A 16 1.19 -2.85 6.06
C LEU A 16 1.56 -4.07 6.94
N ALA A 17 2.82 -4.50 6.94
CA ALA A 17 3.30 -5.58 7.80
C ALA A 17 3.58 -5.10 9.23
N GLU A 18 4.01 -3.85 9.38
CA GLU A 18 4.22 -3.21 10.68
C GLU A 18 2.94 -2.65 11.29
N ALA A 19 1.90 -2.43 10.48
CA ALA A 19 0.63 -1.90 10.93
C ALA A 19 -0.22 -2.97 11.66
N ASP A 20 -0.55 -2.70 12.92
CA ASP A 20 -1.47 -3.54 13.71
C ASP A 20 -2.95 -3.38 13.29
N GLU A 21 -3.29 -2.25 12.66
CA GLU A 21 -4.64 -1.94 12.18
C GLU A 21 -4.68 -1.67 10.66
N PRO A 22 -5.82 -1.90 9.99
CA PRO A 22 -5.96 -1.60 8.58
C PRO A 22 -5.81 -0.10 8.28
N LEU A 23 -4.93 0.23 7.33
CA LEU A 23 -4.61 1.60 6.99
C LEU A 23 -5.33 2.06 5.72
N THR A 24 -5.60 3.36 5.63
CA THR A 24 -6.09 3.99 4.41
C THR A 24 -4.96 4.25 3.43
N ALA A 25 -5.29 4.42 2.15
CA ALA A 25 -4.28 4.74 1.14
C ALA A 25 -3.53 6.06 1.42
N ARG A 26 -4.15 6.99 2.16
CA ARG A 26 -3.52 8.26 2.55
C ARG A 26 -2.53 8.07 3.70
N GLU A 27 -2.89 7.29 4.71
CA GLU A 27 -2.00 6.97 5.83
C GLU A 27 -0.79 6.17 5.34
N ILE A 28 -1.02 5.18 4.47
CA ILE A 28 0.06 4.40 3.86
C ILE A 28 1.01 5.31 3.07
N LEU A 29 0.47 6.27 2.30
CA LEU A 29 1.33 7.20 1.55
C LEU A 29 2.22 8.00 2.50
N ALA A 30 1.65 8.58 3.56
CA ALA A 30 2.39 9.38 4.52
C ALA A 30 3.54 8.58 5.15
N LEU A 31 3.28 7.33 5.55
CA LEU A 31 4.28 6.45 6.16
C LEU A 31 5.37 6.01 5.18
N VAL A 32 5.05 5.84 3.88
CA VAL A 32 6.06 5.51 2.87
C VAL A 32 6.90 6.73 2.47
N GLU A 33 6.32 7.93 2.46
CA GLU A 33 7.02 9.18 2.12
C GLU A 33 8.00 9.63 3.23
N GLU A 34 7.84 9.16 4.47
CA GLU A 34 8.85 9.34 5.53
C GLU A 34 10.18 8.62 5.25
N CYS A 35 10.25 7.78 4.20
CA CYS A 35 11.47 7.07 3.82
C CYS A 35 12.25 7.86 2.74
N ASP A 36 13.22 8.68 3.17
CA ASP A 36 14.00 9.61 2.32
C ASP A 36 14.79 8.97 1.16
N GLU A 37 15.08 7.66 1.21
CA GLU A 37 15.91 6.95 0.22
C GLU A 37 15.11 6.43 -0.99
N CYS A 38 13.80 6.67 -1.04
CA CYS A 38 12.87 5.92 -1.88
C CYS A 38 12.16 6.78 -2.95
N GLU A 39 11.98 6.25 -4.17
CA GLU A 39 11.26 6.96 -5.26
C GLU A 39 9.80 7.23 -4.87
N GLU A 40 9.35 8.49 -4.92
CA GLU A 40 8.03 8.90 -4.45
C GLU A 40 6.89 8.10 -5.10
N ILE A 41 5.97 7.61 -4.26
CA ILE A 41 4.73 7.02 -4.75
C ILE A 41 3.86 8.12 -5.38
N GLY A 42 3.85 9.31 -4.78
CA GLY A 42 3.33 10.55 -5.36
C GLY A 42 1.82 10.76 -5.24
N SER A 43 1.01 9.74 -4.90
CA SER A 43 -0.39 9.97 -4.49
C SER A 43 -1.07 8.77 -3.80
N PRO A 44 -2.11 9.02 -2.97
CA PRO A 44 -2.91 7.96 -2.35
C PRO A 44 -3.66 7.12 -3.38
N HIS A 45 -4.08 7.73 -4.49
CA HIS A 45 -4.74 6.98 -5.58
C HIS A 45 -3.81 5.94 -6.20
N ARG A 46 -2.52 6.26 -6.32
CA ARG A 46 -1.52 5.30 -6.83
C ARG A 46 -1.30 4.15 -5.86
N VAL A 47 -1.29 4.42 -4.55
CA VAL A 47 -1.29 3.38 -3.50
C VAL A 47 -2.51 2.47 -3.66
N ALA A 48 -3.71 3.04 -3.77
CA ALA A 48 -4.95 2.29 -3.94
C ALA A 48 -4.93 1.39 -5.19
N THR A 49 -4.39 1.89 -6.32
CA THR A 49 -4.25 1.12 -7.55
C THR A 49 -3.30 -0.07 -7.40
N VAL A 50 -2.16 0.11 -6.73
CA VAL A 50 -1.23 -1.00 -6.46
C VAL A 50 -1.88 -2.04 -5.55
N LEU A 51 -2.53 -1.59 -4.46
CA LEU A 51 -3.18 -2.48 -3.51
C LEU A 51 -4.37 -3.22 -4.10
N GLY A 52 -5.15 -2.58 -4.97
CA GLY A 52 -6.25 -3.23 -5.69
C GLY A 52 -5.77 -4.42 -6.53
N ARG A 53 -4.69 -4.25 -7.28
CA ARG A 53 -4.09 -5.35 -8.08
C ARG A 53 -3.52 -6.48 -7.21
N ARG A 54 -3.05 -6.17 -6.00
CA ARG A 54 -2.53 -7.16 -5.05
C ARG A 54 -3.65 -7.89 -4.32
N ALA A 55 -4.78 -7.22 -4.12
CA ALA A 55 -5.99 -7.85 -3.61
C ALA A 55 -6.60 -8.86 -4.60
N GLU A 56 -6.55 -8.57 -5.91
CA GLU A 56 -6.92 -9.56 -6.94
C GLU A 56 -6.09 -10.85 -6.87
N ARG A 57 -4.85 -10.76 -6.36
CA ARG A 57 -3.95 -11.90 -6.14
C ARG A 57 -4.09 -12.54 -4.76
N GLY A 58 -4.93 -11.97 -3.90
CA GLY A 58 -5.11 -12.43 -2.53
C GLY A 58 -3.96 -12.07 -1.57
N GLU A 59 -3.04 -11.18 -1.97
CA GLU A 59 -1.91 -10.73 -1.13
C GLU A 59 -2.35 -9.63 -0.12
N VAL A 60 -3.44 -8.93 -0.44
CA VAL A 60 -3.98 -7.80 0.33
C VAL A 60 -5.47 -7.98 0.49
N GLU A 61 -6.00 -7.63 1.65
CA GLU A 61 -7.44 -7.51 1.87
C GLU A 61 -7.87 -6.04 1.74
N VAL A 62 -8.93 -5.80 0.97
CA VAL A 62 -9.58 -4.48 0.86
C VAL A 62 -10.82 -4.49 1.73
N ILE A 63 -10.81 -3.66 2.76
CA ILE A 63 -11.93 -3.50 3.68
C ILE A 63 -12.78 -2.33 3.18
N ALA A 64 -13.99 -2.65 2.72
CA ALA A 64 -14.94 -1.67 2.25
C ALA A 64 -15.38 -0.75 3.41
N GLY A 65 -15.16 0.56 3.23
CA GLY A 65 -15.47 1.60 4.20
C GLY A 65 -15.37 2.98 3.57
N GLN A 66 -15.69 4.03 4.32
CA GLN A 66 -15.46 5.41 3.91
C GLN A 66 -14.51 6.07 4.91
N PRO A 67 -13.20 6.18 4.61
CA PRO A 67 -12.49 5.69 3.41
C PRO A 67 -12.21 4.17 3.40
N TYR A 68 -11.83 3.63 2.23
CA TYR A 68 -11.33 2.25 2.10
C TYR A 68 -10.06 2.03 2.92
N ARG A 69 -9.94 0.84 3.50
CA ARG A 69 -8.77 0.41 4.28
C ARG A 69 -8.17 -0.87 3.73
N TYR A 70 -6.89 -1.07 4.02
CA TYR A 70 -6.08 -2.15 3.48
C TYR A 70 -5.28 -2.82 4.59
N ARG A 71 -5.15 -4.15 4.52
CA ARG A 71 -4.25 -4.93 5.36
C ARG A 71 -3.61 -6.05 4.56
N LEU A 72 -2.47 -6.57 5.02
CA LEU A 72 -1.93 -7.80 4.45
C LEU A 72 -2.82 -8.98 4.81
N LYS A 73 -2.96 -9.88 3.83
CA LYS A 73 -3.56 -11.19 4.04
C LYS A 73 -2.44 -12.18 4.37
N ALA A 74 -2.58 -12.90 5.48
CA ALA A 74 -1.68 -13.98 5.87
C ALA A 74 -1.87 -15.22 5.00
#